data_AF-C7GAH1-F1
#
_entry.id   AF-C7GAH1-F1
#
_cell.length_a   1.000
_cell.length_b   1.000
_cell.length_c   1.000
_cell.angle_alpha   90.00
_cell.angle_beta   90.00
_cell.angle_gamma   90.00
#
_symmetry.space_group_name_H-M   'P 1'
#
loop_
_entity.id
_entity.type
_entity.pdbx_description
1 polymer ?
#
loop_
_entity_poly.entity_id
_entity_poly.type
_entity_poly.pdbx_seq_one_letter_code
_entity_poly.pdbx_strand_id
1 'polypeptide(L)'
;MTKYIIGTISDMDTPMNPSAKGARSMTAYLQGLDFADIQKERDQVIGATDEDIRGLKDLIASVLEEKNLCVIGNEDNLKSQSDMFMQLKNLYE
;
A
#
# COMPACT_ATOMS: atom_id res chain seq x y z
N MET A 1 14.13 -10.00 -8.51
CA MET A 1 13.86 -8.54 -8.47
C MET A 1 13.43 -7.84 -9.77
N THR A 2 14.15 -7.91 -10.89
CA THR A 2 13.99 -6.98 -12.04
C THR A 2 12.55 -6.74 -12.54
N LYS A 3 11.72 -7.80 -12.69
CA LYS A 3 10.32 -7.66 -13.12
C LYS A 3 9.50 -6.78 -12.17
N TYR A 4 9.70 -6.95 -10.87
CA TYR A 4 8.99 -6.19 -9.84
C TYR A 4 9.45 -4.74 -9.82
N ILE A 5 10.75 -4.49 -9.95
CA ILE A 5 11.31 -3.14 -10.07
C ILE A 5 10.72 -2.40 -11.27
N ILE A 6 10.69 -3.04 -12.44
CA ILE A 6 10.10 -2.44 -13.66
C ILE A 6 8.61 -2.12 -13.44
N GLY A 7 7.87 -3.02 -12.79
CA GLY A 7 6.46 -2.79 -12.45
C GLY A 7 6.27 -1.55 -11.58
N THR A 8 7.03 -1.44 -10.49
CA THR A 8 6.97 -0.29 -9.58
C THR A 8 7.37 1.02 -10.28
N ILE A 9 8.44 1.02 -11.07
CA ILE A 9 8.85 2.21 -11.84
C ILE A 9 7.79 2.60 -12.88
N SER A 10 7.16 1.63 -13.53
CA SER A 10 6.05 1.88 -14.46
C SER A 10 4.90 2.61 -13.78
N ASP A 11 4.52 2.21 -12.57
CA ASP A 11 3.48 2.88 -11.79
C ASP A 11 3.89 4.31 -11.39
N MET A 12 5.13 4.49 -10.93
CA MET A 12 5.70 5.81 -10.55
C MET A 12 5.74 6.81 -11.72
N ASP A 13 5.99 6.30 -12.93
CA ASP A 13 6.15 7.08 -14.18
C ASP A 13 4.88 7.14 -15.03
N THR A 14 3.74 6.73 -14.49
CA THR A 14 2.45 6.78 -15.19
C THR A 14 2.23 8.18 -15.78
N PRO A 15 1.99 8.31 -17.11
CA PRO A 15 1.74 9.59 -17.74
C PRO A 15 0.53 10.31 -17.12
N MET A 16 0.75 11.55 -16.70
CA MET A 16 -0.27 12.37 -16.04
C MET A 16 -0.71 13.53 -16.93
N ASN A 17 -2.02 13.76 -17.00
CA ASN A 17 -2.59 14.98 -17.58
C ASN A 17 -2.29 16.20 -16.66
N PRO A 18 -2.53 17.44 -17.12
CA PRO A 18 -2.21 18.63 -16.33
C PRO A 18 -2.87 18.69 -14.95
N SER A 19 -4.14 18.27 -14.84
CA SER A 19 -4.87 18.25 -13.57
C SER A 19 -4.25 17.27 -12.57
N ALA A 20 -3.93 16.06 -13.02
CA ALA A 20 -3.28 15.04 -12.20
C ALA A 20 -1.88 15.48 -11.74
N LYS A 21 -1.10 16.16 -12.60
CA LYS A 21 0.18 16.76 -12.22
C LYS A 21 0.02 17.81 -11.12
N GLY A 22 -1.00 18.67 -11.24
CA GLY A 22 -1.33 19.67 -10.22
C GLY A 22 -1.70 19.04 -8.89
N ALA A 23 -2.55 18.00 -8.90
CA ALA A 23 -2.92 17.26 -7.69
C ALA A 23 -1.71 16.60 -7.03
N ARG A 24 -0.84 15.92 -7.79
CA ARG A 24 0.39 15.31 -7.27
C ARG A 24 1.32 16.36 -6.63
N SER A 25 1.50 17.50 -7.29
CA SER A 25 2.33 18.60 -6.79
C SER A 25 1.79 19.17 -5.47
N MET A 26 0.47 19.39 -5.39
CA MET A 26 -0.17 19.88 -4.17
C MET A 26 -0.05 18.89 -3.01
N THR A 27 -0.27 17.59 -3.27
CA THR A 27 -0.08 16.54 -2.27
C THR A 27 1.35 16.51 -1.75
N ALA A 28 2.35 16.55 -2.64
CA ALA A 28 3.75 16.59 -2.25
C ALA A 28 4.06 17.82 -1.37
N TYR A 29 3.55 19.00 -1.74
CA TYR A 29 3.70 20.21 -0.94
C TYR A 29 3.08 20.08 0.46
N LEU A 30 1.86 19.57 0.56
CA LEU A 30 1.17 19.38 1.84
C LEU A 30 1.84 18.34 2.74
N GLN A 31 2.51 17.35 2.16
CA GLN A 31 3.29 16.35 2.87
C GLN A 31 4.73 16.80 3.18
N GLY A 32 5.15 17.96 2.66
CA GLY A 32 6.51 18.48 2.83
C GLY A 32 7.57 17.66 2.08
N LEU A 33 7.18 16.95 1.02
CA LEU A 33 8.08 16.15 0.19
C LEU A 33 8.81 17.03 -0.82
N ASP A 34 10.13 16.89 -0.87
CA ASP A 34 10.93 17.56 -1.89
C ASP A 34 11.30 16.61 -3.05
N PHE A 35 11.95 17.14 -4.09
CA PHE A 35 12.40 16.33 -5.22
C PHE A 35 13.52 15.35 -4.84
N ALA A 36 14.30 15.65 -3.81
CA ALA A 36 15.37 14.77 -3.35
C ALA A 36 14.80 13.53 -2.64
N ASP A 37 13.71 13.66 -1.89
CA ASP A 37 12.97 12.55 -1.29
C ASP A 37 12.40 11.62 -2.38
N ILE A 38 11.77 12.21 -3.40
CA ILE A 38 11.21 11.47 -4.54
C ILE A 38 12.32 10.73 -5.30
N GLN A 39 13.46 11.39 -5.53
CA GLN A 39 14.59 10.78 -6.22
C GLN A 39 15.20 9.66 -5.38
N LYS A 40 15.35 9.87 -4.07
CA LYS A 40 15.86 8.85 -3.14
C LYS A 40 14.98 7.60 -3.14
N GLU A 41 13.66 7.75 -3.07
CA GLU A 41 12.73 6.63 -3.16
C GLU A 41 12.92 5.86 -4.48
N ARG A 42 13.02 6.58 -5.60
CA ARG A 42 13.26 5.98 -6.91
C ARG A 42 14.57 5.17 -6.95
N ASP A 43 15.65 5.72 -6.41
CA ASP A 43 16.95 5.03 -6.37
C ASP A 43 16.90 3.78 -5.49
N GLN A 44 16.15 3.83 -4.37
CA GLN A 44 15.91 2.67 -3.51
C GLN A 44 15.13 1.57 -4.24
N VAL A 45 14.09 1.93 -5.00
CA VAL A 45 13.32 0.97 -5.82
C VAL A 45 14.21 0.31 -6.87
N ILE A 46 15.04 1.09 -7.57
CA ILE A 46 15.96 0.57 -8.59
C ILE A 46 17.04 -0.33 -7.97
N GLY A 47 17.50 0.01 -6.77
CA GLY A 47 18.52 -0.74 -6.04
C GLY A 47 18.02 -1.93 -5.23
N ALA A 48 16.71 -2.21 -5.22
CA ALA A 48 16.11 -3.23 -4.35
C ALA A 48 16.61 -4.64 -4.67
N THR A 49 16.99 -5.38 -3.63
CA THR A 49 17.50 -6.76 -3.68
C THR A 49 16.48 -7.76 -3.14
N ASP A 50 16.70 -9.06 -3.38
CA ASP A 50 15.83 -10.09 -2.81
C ASP A 50 15.97 -10.15 -1.26
N GLU A 51 17.14 -9.76 -0.73
CA GLU A 51 17.43 -9.66 0.71
C GLU A 51 16.59 -8.57 1.38
N ASP A 52 16.43 -7.41 0.74
CA ASP A 52 15.58 -6.33 1.25
C ASP A 52 14.13 -6.79 1.43
N ILE A 53 13.61 -7.56 0.46
CA ILE A 53 12.26 -8.13 0.52
C ILE A 53 12.13 -9.12 1.69
N ARG A 54 13.12 -9.99 1.88
CA ARG A 54 13.12 -10.95 3.00
C ARG A 54 13.27 -10.23 4.35
N GLY A 55 13.98 -9.11 4.38
CA GLY A 55 14.15 -8.27 5.58
C GLY A 55 12.85 -7.67 6.10
N LEU A 56 11.82 -7.51 5.24
CA LEU A 56 10.51 -7.01 5.66
C LEU A 56 9.69 -8.01 6.49
N LYS A 57 10.14 -9.26 6.62
CA LYS A 57 9.42 -10.33 7.32
C LYS A 57 8.95 -9.93 8.72
N ASP A 58 9.83 -9.36 9.54
CA ASP A 58 9.51 -9.10 10.95
C ASP A 58 8.49 -7.96 11.08
N LEU A 59 8.58 -6.94 10.21
CA LEU A 59 7.59 -5.87 10.12
C LEU A 59 6.21 -6.39 9.71
N ILE A 60 6.16 -7.28 8.71
CA ILE A 60 4.90 -7.88 8.26
C ILE A 60 4.32 -8.77 9.38
N ALA A 61 5.18 -9.54 10.07
CA ALA A 61 4.75 -10.39 11.17
C ALA A 61 4.14 -9.59 12.32
N SER A 62 4.73 -8.44 12.69
CA SER A 62 4.18 -7.60 13.77
C SER A 62 2.80 -7.05 13.42
N VAL A 63 2.57 -6.64 12.16
CA VAL A 63 1.26 -6.16 11.73
C VAL A 63 0.22 -7.29 11.73
N LEU A 64 0.58 -8.51 11.32
CA LEU A 64 -0.33 -9.65 11.34
C LEU A 64 -0.67 -10.13 12.75
N GLU A 65 0.23 -9.94 13.72
CA GLU A 65 0.02 -10.32 15.12
C GLU A 65 -1.11 -9.51 15.78
N GLU A 66 -1.35 -8.28 15.33
CA GLU A 66 -2.47 -7.46 15.82
C GLU A 66 -3.84 -8.05 15.47
N LYS A 67 -3.92 -8.97 14.49
CA LYS A 67 -5.15 -9.65 14.06
C LYS A 67 -6.30 -8.68 13.72
N ASN A 68 -5.96 -7.54 13.15
CA ASN A 68 -6.94 -6.55 12.70
C ASN A 68 -7.64 -7.07 11.43
N LEU A 69 -8.84 -7.64 11.60
CA LEU A 69 -9.63 -8.21 10.51
C LEU A 69 -10.84 -7.32 10.19
N CYS A 70 -10.96 -6.93 8.92
CA CYS A 70 -12.11 -6.22 8.36
C CYS A 70 -12.49 -6.86 7.02
N VAL A 71 -13.69 -7.43 6.92
CA VAL A 71 -14.13 -8.22 5.75
C VAL A 71 -15.51 -7.76 5.31
N ILE A 72 -15.66 -7.57 3.99
CA ILE A 72 -16.95 -7.34 3.33
C ILE A 72 -17.33 -8.64 2.61
N GLY A 73 -18.51 -9.19 2.90
CA GLY A 73 -18.92 -10.48 2.37
C GLY A 73 -20.39 -10.76 2.53
N ASN A 74 -20.81 -11.95 2.07
CA ASN A 74 -22.18 -12.44 2.23
C ASN A 74 -22.49 -12.65 3.73
N GLU A 75 -23.66 -12.19 4.15
CA GLU A 75 -24.18 -12.28 5.51
C GLU A 75 -24.14 -13.70 6.08
N ASP A 76 -24.56 -14.71 5.33
CA ASP A 76 -24.59 -16.11 5.82
C ASP A 76 -23.18 -16.63 6.13
N ASN A 77 -22.22 -16.31 5.27
CA ASN A 77 -20.83 -16.71 5.45
C ASN A 77 -20.20 -15.98 6.65
N LEU A 78 -20.47 -14.68 6.79
CA LEU A 78 -19.95 -13.87 7.90
C LEU A 78 -20.54 -14.29 9.24
N LYS A 79 -21.84 -14.62 9.28
CA LYS A 79 -22.50 -15.17 10.48
C LYS A 79 -21.92 -16.53 10.87
N SER A 80 -21.64 -17.39 9.89
CA SER A 80 -21.05 -18.73 10.13
C SER A 80 -19.64 -18.67 10.73
N GLN A 81 -18.94 -17.54 10.58
CA GLN A 81 -17.60 -17.30 11.10
C GLN A 81 -17.55 -16.07 12.02
N SER A 82 -18.67 -15.79 12.71
CA SER A 82 -18.83 -14.58 13.54
C SER A 82 -17.78 -14.48 14.65
N ASP A 83 -17.30 -15.60 15.18
CA ASP A 83 -16.26 -15.65 16.21
C ASP A 83 -14.91 -15.05 15.78
N MET A 84 -14.66 -14.90 14.47
CA MET A 84 -13.44 -14.26 13.96
C MET A 84 -13.47 -12.73 14.05
N PHE A 85 -14.65 -12.14 14.27
CA PHE A 85 -14.85 -10.69 14.13
C PHE A 85 -15.38 -10.08 15.43
N MET A 86 -14.91 -8.88 15.74
CA MET A 86 -15.41 -8.14 16.90
C MET A 86 -16.86 -7.67 16.74
N GLN A 87 -17.28 -7.37 15.51
CA GLN A 87 -18.62 -6.89 15.19
C GLN A 87 -18.97 -7.22 13.74
N LEU A 88 -20.25 -7.49 13.49
CA LEU A 88 -20.83 -7.54 12.14
C LEU A 88 -21.78 -6.36 11.97
N LYS A 89 -21.64 -5.64 10.86
CA LYS A 89 -22.48 -4.47 10.52
C LYS A 89 -23.03 -4.63 9.11
N ASN A 90 -24.27 -4.21 8.91
CA ASN A 90 -24.82 -4.09 7.56
C ASN A 90 -24.23 -2.89 6.85
N LEU A 91 -23.83 -3.07 5.59
CA LEU A 91 -23.13 -2.04 4.81
C LEU A 91 -24.07 -0.93 4.30
N TYR A 92 -25.38 -1.20 4.23
CA TYR A 92 -26.38 -0.30 3.66
C TYR A 92 -27.34 0.29 4.71
N GLU A 93 -26.97 0.27 5.99
CA GLU A 93 -27.66 1.05 7.03
C GLU A 93 -27.20 2.52 7.06
#